data_AF-D8G900-F1
#
_entry.id   AF-D8G900-F1
#
_cell.length_a   1.000
_cell.length_b   1.000
_cell.length_c   1.000
_cell.angle_alpha   90.00
_cell.angle_beta   90.00
_cell.angle_gamma   90.00
#
_symmetry.space_group_name_H-M   'P 1'
#
loop_
_entity.id
_entity.type
_entity.pdbx_description
1 polymer ?
#
loop_
_entity_poly.entity_id
_entity_poly.type
_entity_poly.pdbx_seq_one_letter_code
_entity_poly.pdbx_strand_id
1 'polypeptide(L)'
;MLLLTFLTMTIEGKLSNSPQLQQQAIDVNTPSDRLIELASNSPELARLVALNPSTPRELLRELSYSKDSNTRKNVARNPNTSTKVLLNLGCEFPEQLVNNPTFSLLLLENSNLVDIIPLNTLRSILNYDTLPLSFIEQAINRLDEDTLLLLAENPKTTKEVLFQLVNSQYSHVAEAAKLHVNLAGEMDSGWDRAAIEALLSSTIGGQEFGDFLEQLEKINSIPEFAIESLPKNYSALKKNTGNCATPTSELEYLAKDNNLWTQLFLANNPNTPTSVLQDLAKNNHVWLCQSLANNPNTPAGVLQQLAKDNYRGVRQNVAKNPNTPENILKLLLSDSSESVRRFAIARYLAHNADGLFTVLKYYPIEYSTPCFSRLIVLMHPEFPSKLVQKCDSLVWLERYAIAQNSNTSLDRLKFLVNDSNRIVRAAAKDNLYQKAKGRR
;
A
#
# COMPACT_ATOMS: atom_id res chain seq x y z
N MET A 1 -65.69 19.78 -14.66
CA MET A 1 -65.16 20.02 -16.03
C MET A 1 -64.23 21.22 -16.12
N LEU A 2 -64.54 22.37 -15.50
CA LEU A 2 -63.69 23.59 -15.56
C LEU A 2 -62.28 23.48 -14.90
N LEU A 3 -62.12 22.62 -13.88
CA LEU A 3 -60.82 22.41 -13.21
C LEU A 3 -59.85 21.50 -14.01
N LEU A 4 -60.37 20.58 -14.84
CA LEU A 4 -59.52 19.73 -15.69
C LEU A 4 -59.01 20.50 -16.91
N THR A 5 -59.78 21.45 -17.43
CA THR A 5 -59.36 22.34 -18.54
C THR A 5 -58.30 23.37 -18.12
N PHE A 6 -58.32 23.85 -16.87
CA PHE A 6 -57.26 24.75 -16.37
C PHE A 6 -55.93 24.05 -16.11
N LEU A 7 -55.96 22.80 -15.64
CA LEU A 7 -54.76 21.99 -15.41
C LEU A 7 -54.12 21.48 -16.73
N THR A 8 -54.95 21.18 -17.74
CA THR A 8 -54.46 20.75 -19.06
C THR A 8 -53.88 21.90 -19.87
N MET A 9 -54.47 23.10 -19.83
CA MET A 9 -53.91 24.29 -20.50
C MET A 9 -52.58 24.78 -19.88
N THR A 10 -52.35 24.57 -18.58
CA THR A 10 -51.07 24.92 -17.92
C THR A 10 -49.96 23.89 -18.19
N ILE A 11 -50.32 22.65 -18.51
CA ILE A 11 -49.37 21.58 -18.84
C ILE A 11 -49.04 21.59 -20.34
N GLU A 12 -50.03 21.80 -21.22
CA GLU A 12 -49.81 21.90 -22.68
C GLU A 12 -49.04 23.18 -23.09
N GLY A 13 -49.22 24.29 -22.36
CA GLY A 13 -48.42 25.52 -22.57
C GLY A 13 -46.95 25.40 -22.13
N LYS A 14 -46.62 24.50 -21.19
CA LYS A 14 -45.25 24.25 -20.75
C LYS A 14 -44.49 23.24 -21.63
N LEU A 15 -45.20 22.30 -22.25
CA LEU A 15 -44.61 21.30 -23.14
C LEU A 15 -44.45 21.79 -24.59
N SER A 16 -45.31 22.69 -25.08
CA SER A 16 -45.26 23.21 -26.46
C SER A 16 -44.10 24.18 -26.75
N ASN A 17 -43.59 24.89 -25.74
CA ASN A 17 -42.50 25.87 -25.89
C ASN A 17 -41.11 25.30 -25.61
N SER A 18 -40.99 24.01 -25.28
CA SER A 18 -39.71 23.40 -24.87
C SER A 18 -38.55 23.63 -25.85
N PRO A 19 -38.72 23.48 -27.18
CA PRO A 19 -37.64 23.74 -28.15
C PRO A 19 -37.23 25.22 -28.21
N GLN A 20 -38.19 26.14 -28.10
CA GLN A 20 -37.92 27.58 -28.14
C GLN A 20 -37.17 28.04 -26.89
N LEU A 21 -37.55 27.53 -25.70
CA LEU A 21 -36.86 27.83 -24.45
C LEU A 21 -35.42 27.28 -24.44
N GLN A 22 -35.21 26.09 -24.99
CA GLN A 22 -33.87 25.52 -25.15
C GLN A 22 -33.01 26.35 -26.11
N GLN A 23 -33.58 26.82 -27.24
CA GLN A 23 -32.87 27.69 -28.17
C GLN A 23 -32.44 29.00 -27.51
N GLN A 24 -33.32 29.62 -26.72
CA GLN A 24 -32.95 30.81 -25.94
C GLN A 24 -31.87 30.49 -24.90
N ALA A 25 -31.88 29.31 -24.28
CA ALA A 25 -30.89 28.95 -23.27
C ALA A 25 -29.47 28.79 -23.85
N ILE A 26 -29.32 28.41 -25.13
CA ILE A 26 -28.01 28.23 -25.79
C ILE A 26 -27.55 29.45 -26.61
N ASP A 27 -28.44 30.40 -26.91
CA ASP A 27 -28.08 31.59 -27.69
C ASP A 27 -27.19 32.55 -26.88
N VAL A 28 -26.03 32.88 -27.44
CA VAL A 28 -25.03 33.78 -26.84
C VAL A 28 -25.54 35.21 -26.69
N ASN A 29 -26.60 35.60 -27.40
CA ASN A 29 -27.19 36.93 -27.30
C ASN A 29 -28.31 37.02 -26.26
N THR A 30 -28.65 35.91 -25.59
CA THR A 30 -29.73 35.91 -24.59
C THR A 30 -29.34 36.79 -23.39
N PRO A 31 -30.18 37.78 -23.02
CA PRO A 31 -29.90 38.66 -21.89
C PRO A 31 -29.77 37.92 -20.56
N SER A 32 -28.94 38.45 -19.66
CA SER A 32 -28.68 37.90 -18.33
C SER A 32 -29.95 37.56 -17.53
N ASP A 33 -30.90 38.50 -17.46
CA ASP A 33 -32.16 38.31 -16.71
C ASP A 33 -32.99 37.15 -17.28
N ARG A 34 -32.95 36.97 -18.61
CA ARG A 34 -33.64 35.87 -19.28
C ARG A 34 -32.97 34.53 -19.00
N LEU A 35 -31.64 34.48 -18.95
CA LEU A 35 -30.90 33.27 -18.58
C LEU A 35 -31.21 32.84 -17.13
N ILE A 36 -31.36 33.78 -16.20
CA ILE A 36 -31.77 33.50 -14.81
C ILE A 36 -33.15 32.84 -14.76
N GLU A 37 -34.12 33.40 -15.50
CA GLU A 37 -35.47 32.84 -15.60
C GLU A 37 -35.45 31.43 -16.19
N LEU A 38 -34.72 31.24 -17.31
CA LEU A 38 -34.61 29.93 -17.97
C LEU A 38 -33.99 28.87 -17.06
N ALA A 39 -32.93 29.21 -16.30
CA ALA A 39 -32.30 28.29 -15.37
C ALA A 39 -33.25 27.84 -14.23
N SER A 40 -34.16 28.71 -13.81
CA SER A 40 -35.13 28.41 -12.74
C SER A 40 -36.32 27.57 -13.21
N ASN A 41 -36.57 27.51 -14.52
CA ASN A 41 -37.74 26.84 -15.09
C ASN A 41 -37.64 25.30 -15.06
N SER A 42 -36.46 24.74 -15.31
CA SER A 42 -36.25 23.29 -15.29
C SER A 42 -34.76 22.91 -15.19
N PRO A 43 -34.42 21.72 -14.65
CA PRO A 43 -33.04 21.22 -14.64
C PRO A 43 -32.41 21.13 -16.03
N GLU A 44 -33.20 20.80 -17.06
CA GLU A 44 -32.74 20.71 -18.45
C GLU A 44 -32.26 22.06 -18.97
N LEU A 45 -33.06 23.12 -18.75
CA LEU A 45 -32.69 24.49 -19.12
C LEU A 45 -31.52 25.00 -18.29
N ALA A 46 -31.46 24.67 -16.99
CA ALA A 46 -30.33 25.03 -16.13
C ALA A 46 -28.99 24.48 -16.66
N ARG A 47 -28.97 23.24 -17.18
CA ARG A 47 -27.78 22.64 -17.82
C ARG A 47 -27.35 23.41 -19.06
N LEU A 48 -28.30 23.83 -19.89
CA LEU A 48 -28.03 24.58 -21.13
C LEU A 48 -27.53 25.99 -20.80
N VAL A 49 -28.19 26.69 -19.88
CA VAL A 49 -27.75 27.99 -19.36
C VAL A 49 -26.35 27.88 -18.76
N ALA A 50 -26.04 26.83 -17.99
CA ALA A 50 -24.70 26.63 -17.45
C ALA A 50 -23.61 26.51 -18.53
N LEU A 51 -23.91 26.03 -19.74
CA LEU A 51 -22.96 25.98 -20.86
C LEU A 51 -22.89 27.28 -21.66
N ASN A 52 -23.91 28.12 -21.59
CA ASN A 52 -23.99 29.32 -22.40
C ASN A 52 -22.85 30.29 -22.04
N PRO A 53 -21.96 30.65 -22.99
CA PRO A 53 -20.83 31.54 -22.73
C PRO A 53 -21.24 32.89 -22.16
N SER A 54 -22.46 33.36 -22.39
CA SER A 54 -22.97 34.66 -21.91
C SER A 54 -23.57 34.60 -20.51
N THR A 55 -23.58 33.44 -19.86
CA THR A 55 -24.15 33.28 -18.52
C THR A 55 -23.36 34.10 -17.48
N PRO A 56 -24.04 34.95 -16.69
CA PRO A 56 -23.38 35.78 -15.68
C PRO A 56 -22.66 34.96 -14.61
N ARG A 57 -21.53 35.48 -14.11
CA ARG A 57 -20.72 34.84 -13.06
C ARG A 57 -21.49 34.52 -11.79
N GLU A 58 -22.40 35.41 -11.39
CA GLU A 58 -23.22 35.24 -10.20
C GLU A 58 -24.17 34.05 -10.35
N LEU A 59 -24.82 33.92 -11.52
CA LEU A 59 -25.66 32.76 -11.82
C LEU A 59 -24.83 31.47 -11.92
N LEU A 60 -23.65 31.51 -12.53
CA LEU A 60 -22.73 30.35 -12.55
C LEU A 60 -22.30 29.92 -11.14
N ARG A 61 -22.10 30.88 -10.22
CA ARG A 61 -21.83 30.59 -8.81
C ARG A 61 -23.00 29.89 -8.15
N GLU A 62 -24.23 30.32 -8.37
CA GLU A 62 -25.42 29.65 -7.84
C GLU A 62 -25.57 28.23 -8.41
N LEU A 63 -25.44 28.08 -9.73
CA LEU A 63 -25.52 26.80 -10.43
C LEU A 63 -24.41 25.81 -10.01
N SER A 64 -23.27 26.31 -9.52
CA SER A 64 -22.20 25.46 -8.96
C SER A 64 -22.62 24.69 -7.72
N TYR A 65 -23.68 25.12 -7.01
CA TYR A 65 -24.26 24.42 -5.86
C TYR A 65 -25.49 23.58 -6.23
N SER A 66 -25.84 23.50 -7.52
CA SER A 66 -26.95 22.68 -7.99
C SER A 66 -26.78 21.23 -7.53
N LYS A 67 -27.87 20.55 -7.18
CA LYS A 67 -27.85 19.10 -6.88
C LYS A 67 -27.52 18.26 -8.13
N ASP A 68 -27.79 18.80 -9.31
CA ASP A 68 -27.52 18.15 -10.59
C ASP A 68 -26.04 18.23 -10.97
N SER A 69 -25.35 17.08 -11.01
CA SER A 69 -23.92 17.00 -11.34
C SER A 69 -23.64 17.48 -12.77
N ASN A 70 -24.54 17.24 -13.73
CA ASN A 70 -24.37 17.74 -15.10
C ASN A 70 -24.38 19.26 -15.19
N THR A 71 -25.23 19.94 -14.41
CA THR A 71 -25.23 21.40 -14.29
C THR A 71 -23.88 21.89 -13.75
N ARG A 72 -23.37 21.31 -12.66
CA ARG A 72 -22.05 21.68 -12.11
C ARG A 72 -20.90 21.39 -13.09
N LYS A 73 -20.94 20.27 -13.81
CA LYS A 73 -20.00 19.94 -14.88
C LYS A 73 -19.99 21.01 -15.98
N ASN A 74 -21.16 21.49 -16.36
CA ASN A 74 -21.31 22.54 -17.36
C ASN A 74 -20.80 23.90 -16.88
N VAL A 75 -21.03 24.23 -15.60
CA VAL A 75 -20.39 25.40 -14.97
C VAL A 75 -18.86 25.28 -15.05
N ALA A 76 -18.27 24.13 -14.75
CA ALA A 76 -16.82 23.93 -14.86
C ALA A 76 -16.28 24.09 -16.29
N ARG A 77 -17.10 23.85 -17.33
CA ARG A 77 -16.74 24.04 -18.75
C ARG A 77 -16.89 25.48 -19.23
N ASN A 78 -17.71 26.27 -18.55
CA ASN A 78 -18.07 27.60 -19.02
C ASN A 78 -16.87 28.55 -18.91
N PRO A 79 -16.50 29.27 -19.99
CA PRO A 79 -15.36 30.20 -19.97
C PRO A 79 -15.58 31.38 -19.02
N ASN A 80 -16.83 31.75 -18.74
CA ASN A 80 -17.15 32.85 -17.82
C ASN A 80 -17.15 32.46 -16.34
N THR A 81 -16.92 31.19 -16.00
CA THR A 81 -16.87 30.76 -14.59
C THR A 81 -15.71 31.43 -13.86
N SER A 82 -16.03 32.05 -12.72
CA SER A 82 -15.01 32.71 -11.89
C SER A 82 -13.94 31.74 -11.40
N THR A 83 -12.69 32.20 -11.26
CA THR A 83 -11.56 31.39 -10.78
C THR A 83 -11.89 30.61 -9.51
N LYS A 84 -12.45 31.26 -8.48
CA LYS A 84 -12.77 30.58 -7.22
C LYS A 84 -13.75 29.42 -7.39
N VAL A 85 -14.81 29.60 -8.19
CA VAL A 85 -15.78 28.54 -8.46
C VAL A 85 -15.14 27.43 -9.30
N LEU A 86 -14.38 27.81 -10.33
CA LEU A 86 -13.71 26.88 -11.22
C LEU A 86 -12.71 25.97 -10.48
N LEU A 87 -11.86 26.54 -9.61
CA LEU A 87 -10.88 25.76 -8.83
C LEU A 87 -11.56 24.86 -7.77
N ASN A 88 -12.68 25.29 -7.20
CA ASN A 88 -13.45 24.46 -6.26
C ASN A 88 -14.13 23.27 -6.95
N LEU A 89 -14.67 23.47 -8.15
CA LEU A 89 -15.28 22.40 -8.94
C LEU A 89 -14.24 21.42 -9.52
N GLY A 90 -12.97 21.82 -9.58
CA GLY A 90 -11.91 21.00 -10.17
C GLY A 90 -11.72 19.63 -9.53
N CYS A 91 -11.95 19.49 -8.23
CA CYS A 91 -11.92 18.18 -7.56
C CYS A 91 -12.99 17.22 -8.10
N GLU A 92 -14.17 17.73 -8.45
CA GLU A 92 -15.27 16.92 -8.99
C GLU A 92 -15.13 16.72 -10.50
N PHE A 93 -14.66 17.75 -11.21
CA PHE A 93 -14.59 17.78 -12.67
C PHE A 93 -13.18 18.16 -13.17
N PRO A 94 -12.15 17.33 -12.88
CA PRO A 94 -10.76 17.68 -13.19
C PRO A 94 -10.52 17.85 -14.69
N GLU A 95 -11.14 17.01 -15.52
CA GLU A 95 -11.08 17.11 -16.98
C GLU A 95 -11.66 18.45 -17.48
N GLN A 96 -12.77 18.89 -16.90
CA GLN A 96 -13.40 20.15 -17.30
C GLN A 96 -12.60 21.36 -16.83
N LEU A 97 -11.97 21.29 -15.66
CA LEU A 97 -11.05 22.31 -15.18
C LEU A 97 -9.84 22.45 -16.12
N VAL A 98 -9.15 21.34 -16.39
CA VAL A 98 -7.91 21.35 -17.19
C VAL A 98 -8.16 21.83 -18.62
N ASN A 99 -9.32 21.51 -19.19
CA ASN A 99 -9.73 21.96 -20.53
C ASN A 99 -10.45 23.33 -20.53
N ASN A 100 -10.62 23.99 -19.38
CA ASN A 100 -11.27 25.29 -19.34
C ASN A 100 -10.30 26.38 -19.87
N PRO A 101 -10.71 27.22 -20.83
CA PRO A 101 -9.86 28.29 -21.37
C PRO A 101 -9.32 29.24 -20.29
N THR A 102 -10.13 29.53 -19.27
CA THR A 102 -9.74 30.38 -18.13
C THR A 102 -8.64 29.73 -17.30
N PHE A 103 -8.65 28.41 -17.15
CA PHE A 103 -7.58 27.70 -16.44
C PHE A 103 -6.24 27.75 -17.19
N SER A 104 -6.27 27.61 -18.52
CA SER A 104 -5.07 27.75 -19.36
C SER A 104 -4.42 29.13 -19.23
N LEU A 105 -5.23 30.20 -19.18
CA LEU A 105 -4.74 31.55 -18.93
C LEU A 105 -4.17 31.72 -17.52
N LEU A 106 -4.84 31.16 -16.50
CA LEU A 106 -4.34 31.19 -15.12
C LEU A 106 -2.97 30.52 -14.98
N LEU A 107 -2.73 29.40 -15.68
CA LEU A 107 -1.43 28.72 -15.69
C LEU A 107 -0.31 29.59 -16.26
N LEU A 108 -0.63 30.48 -17.21
CA LEU A 108 0.34 31.36 -17.86
C LEU A 108 0.60 32.65 -17.06
N GLU A 109 -0.44 33.21 -16.44
CA GLU A 109 -0.38 34.54 -15.82
C GLU A 109 0.02 34.51 -14.34
N ASN A 110 -0.28 33.43 -13.60
CA ASN A 110 -0.14 33.40 -12.15
C ASN A 110 0.94 32.42 -11.68
N SER A 111 2.10 32.95 -11.31
CA SER A 111 3.24 32.18 -10.78
C SER A 111 2.98 31.49 -9.44
N ASN A 112 1.98 31.94 -8.68
CA ASN A 112 1.57 31.36 -7.38
C ASN A 112 0.20 30.66 -7.47
N LEU A 113 -0.23 30.25 -8.69
CA LEU A 113 -1.53 29.62 -8.89
C LEU A 113 -1.71 28.38 -7.99
N VAL A 114 -0.66 27.60 -7.80
CA VAL A 114 -0.71 26.37 -7.01
C VAL A 114 -1.24 26.68 -5.60
N ASP A 115 -0.78 27.76 -4.95
CA ASP A 115 -1.15 28.09 -3.57
C ASP A 115 -2.65 28.33 -3.35
N ILE A 116 -3.33 28.86 -4.38
CA ILE A 116 -4.76 29.16 -4.32
C ILE A 116 -5.64 27.97 -4.72
N ILE A 117 -5.08 26.92 -5.33
CA ILE A 117 -5.85 25.73 -5.70
C ILE A 117 -6.07 24.86 -4.45
N PRO A 118 -7.31 24.39 -4.20
CA PRO A 118 -7.59 23.42 -3.15
C PRO A 118 -6.78 22.12 -3.32
N LEU A 119 -6.27 21.54 -2.23
CA LEU A 119 -5.41 20.34 -2.29
C LEU A 119 -6.08 19.16 -3.00
N ASN A 120 -7.39 18.94 -2.76
CA ASN A 120 -8.14 17.88 -3.44
C ASN A 120 -8.24 18.12 -4.95
N THR A 121 -8.35 19.38 -5.37
CA THR A 121 -8.32 19.75 -6.79
C THR A 121 -6.93 19.50 -7.37
N LEU A 122 -5.85 19.93 -6.71
CA LEU A 122 -4.47 19.63 -7.15
C LEU A 122 -4.26 18.13 -7.36
N ARG A 123 -4.62 17.31 -6.37
CA ARG A 123 -4.54 15.85 -6.46
C ARG A 123 -5.29 15.30 -7.68
N SER A 124 -6.48 15.84 -7.98
CA SER A 124 -7.31 15.36 -9.08
C SER A 124 -6.76 15.69 -10.48
N ILE A 125 -6.03 16.79 -10.63
CA ILE A 125 -5.54 17.27 -11.94
C ILE A 125 -4.11 16.83 -12.26
N LEU A 126 -3.32 16.39 -11.28
CA LEU A 126 -1.92 15.99 -11.51
C LEU A 126 -1.77 14.80 -12.46
N ASN A 127 -2.81 14.01 -12.68
CA ASN A 127 -2.76 12.88 -13.63
C ASN A 127 -2.99 13.29 -15.10
N TYR A 128 -3.08 14.59 -15.41
CA TYR A 128 -3.26 15.10 -16.76
C TYR A 128 -1.93 15.56 -17.33
N ASP A 129 -1.66 15.19 -18.58
CA ASP A 129 -0.43 15.41 -19.34
C ASP A 129 -0.25 16.86 -19.83
N THR A 130 -1.30 17.67 -19.78
CA THR A 130 -1.30 19.06 -20.26
C THR A 130 -0.71 20.07 -19.27
N LEU A 131 -0.33 19.64 -18.07
CA LEU A 131 0.18 20.54 -17.03
C LEU A 131 1.68 20.86 -17.24
N PRO A 132 2.12 22.13 -17.12
CA PRO A 132 3.54 22.48 -17.16
C PRO A 132 4.35 21.81 -16.04
N LEU A 133 5.60 21.44 -16.32
CA LEU A 133 6.47 20.77 -15.35
C LEU A 133 6.68 21.60 -14.07
N SER A 134 6.86 22.91 -14.19
CA SER A 134 7.01 23.82 -13.04
C SER A 134 5.78 23.83 -12.13
N PHE A 135 4.58 23.70 -12.70
CA PHE A 135 3.34 23.59 -11.94
C PHE A 135 3.28 22.26 -11.18
N ILE A 136 3.65 21.14 -11.83
CA ILE A 136 3.71 19.81 -11.22
C ILE A 136 4.67 19.81 -10.02
N GLU A 137 5.87 20.36 -10.18
CA GLU A 137 6.88 20.47 -9.13
C GLU A 137 6.36 21.24 -7.90
N GLN A 138 5.78 22.42 -8.13
CA GLN A 138 5.18 23.22 -7.06
C GLN A 138 4.02 22.51 -6.36
N ALA A 139 3.16 21.83 -7.13
CA ALA A 139 2.01 21.11 -6.59
C ALA A 139 2.44 19.94 -5.71
N ILE A 140 3.40 19.13 -6.15
CA ILE A 140 3.95 17.99 -5.40
C ILE A 140 4.51 18.44 -4.04
N ASN A 141 5.21 19.57 -4.00
CA ASN A 141 5.80 20.11 -2.77
C ASN A 141 4.77 20.54 -1.71
N ARG A 142 3.47 20.65 -2.05
CA ARG A 142 2.40 20.98 -1.12
C ARG A 142 1.62 19.77 -0.61
N LEU A 143 1.82 18.59 -1.19
CA LEU A 143 1.03 17.40 -0.88
C LEU A 143 1.68 16.62 0.27
N ASP A 144 0.84 16.00 1.10
CA ASP A 144 1.26 15.10 2.15
C ASP A 144 1.72 13.73 1.61
N GLU A 145 2.40 12.97 2.46
CA GLU A 145 2.93 11.63 2.20
C GLU A 145 1.87 10.68 1.60
N ASP A 146 0.69 10.60 2.24
CA ASP A 146 -0.39 9.71 1.81
C ASP A 146 -0.90 10.06 0.42
N THR A 147 -1.05 11.36 0.13
CA THR A 147 -1.52 11.82 -1.17
C THR A 147 -0.47 11.56 -2.26
N LEU A 148 0.81 11.78 -1.95
CA LEU A 148 1.90 11.47 -2.86
C LEU A 148 2.00 9.98 -3.15
N LEU A 149 1.81 9.13 -2.14
CA LEU A 149 1.74 7.68 -2.32
C LEU A 149 0.55 7.28 -3.19
N LEU A 150 -0.63 7.86 -2.97
CA LEU A 150 -1.81 7.60 -3.81
C LEU A 150 -1.61 8.02 -5.27
N LEU A 151 -0.81 9.07 -5.52
CA LEU A 151 -0.39 9.42 -6.88
C LEU A 151 0.59 8.38 -7.43
N ALA A 152 1.63 8.00 -6.68
CA ALA A 152 2.58 6.97 -7.11
C ALA A 152 1.93 5.58 -7.30
N GLU A 153 0.78 5.32 -6.69
CA GLU A 153 0.06 4.04 -6.80
C GLU A 153 -1.09 4.06 -7.80
N ASN A 154 -1.35 5.19 -8.46
CA ASN A 154 -2.38 5.29 -9.49
C ASN A 154 -1.81 4.87 -10.86
N PRO A 155 -2.33 3.82 -11.53
CA PRO A 155 -1.82 3.35 -12.82
C PRO A 155 -1.82 4.40 -13.94
N LYS A 156 -2.61 5.47 -13.80
CA LYS A 156 -2.71 6.57 -14.77
C LYS A 156 -1.71 7.70 -14.54
N THR A 157 -0.91 7.66 -13.49
CA THR A 157 0.01 8.75 -13.15
C THR A 157 1.05 8.92 -14.25
N THR A 158 1.23 10.16 -14.70
CA THR A 158 2.08 10.51 -15.83
C THR A 158 3.56 10.34 -15.49
N LYS A 159 4.39 10.16 -16.53
CA LYS A 159 5.84 9.99 -16.36
C LYS A 159 6.48 11.22 -15.70
N GLU A 160 5.98 12.41 -16.01
CA GLU A 160 6.46 13.69 -15.51
C GLU A 160 6.23 13.80 -13.99
N VAL A 161 5.04 13.44 -13.50
CA VAL A 161 4.77 13.36 -12.06
C VAL A 161 5.67 12.32 -11.40
N LEU A 162 5.75 11.11 -11.97
CA LEU A 162 6.57 10.04 -11.40
C LEU A 162 8.04 10.43 -11.31
N PHE A 163 8.58 11.12 -12.31
CA PHE A 163 9.97 11.59 -12.31
C PHE A 163 10.25 12.51 -11.13
N GLN A 164 9.30 13.36 -10.74
CA GLN A 164 9.40 14.19 -9.54
C GLN A 164 9.31 13.35 -8.26
N LEU A 165 8.37 12.40 -8.20
CA LEU A 165 8.16 11.55 -7.03
C LEU A 165 9.35 10.63 -6.72
N VAL A 166 10.18 10.26 -7.70
CA VAL A 166 11.43 9.49 -7.48
C VAL A 166 12.37 10.18 -6.49
N ASN A 167 12.35 11.52 -6.44
CA ASN A 167 13.18 12.33 -5.54
C ASN A 167 12.45 12.75 -4.26
N SER A 168 11.29 12.15 -3.97
CA SER A 168 10.54 12.42 -2.75
C SER A 168 11.38 12.13 -1.51
N GLN A 169 11.23 12.98 -0.48
CA GLN A 169 11.80 12.74 0.85
C GLN A 169 11.21 11.49 1.52
N TYR A 170 10.01 11.08 1.09
CA TYR A 170 9.33 9.90 1.58
C TYR A 170 9.79 8.69 0.78
N SER A 171 10.54 7.81 1.43
CA SER A 171 11.21 6.68 0.78
C SER A 171 10.26 5.69 0.11
N HIS A 172 9.08 5.42 0.68
CA HIS A 172 8.06 4.57 0.06
C HIS A 172 7.40 5.23 -1.16
N VAL A 173 7.21 6.55 -1.17
CA VAL A 173 6.75 7.28 -2.36
C VAL A 173 7.78 7.18 -3.48
N ALA A 174 9.05 7.44 -3.15
CA ALA A 174 10.15 7.34 -4.10
C ALA A 174 10.29 5.92 -4.66
N GLU A 175 10.14 4.90 -3.82
CA GLU A 175 10.14 3.49 -4.23
C GLU A 175 8.97 3.16 -5.17
N ALA A 176 7.73 3.53 -4.81
CA ALA A 176 6.55 3.31 -5.63
C ALA A 176 6.71 3.97 -7.01
N ALA A 177 7.20 5.21 -7.06
CA ALA A 177 7.47 5.92 -8.31
C ALA A 177 8.53 5.22 -9.18
N LYS A 178 9.64 4.76 -8.58
CA LYS A 178 10.71 4.02 -9.30
C LYS A 178 10.23 2.71 -9.91
N LEU A 179 9.29 2.03 -9.25
CA LEU A 179 8.74 0.75 -9.71
C LEU A 179 7.49 0.91 -10.58
N HIS A 180 7.03 2.14 -10.80
CA HIS A 180 5.84 2.41 -11.57
C HIS A 180 6.04 2.09 -13.07
N VAL A 181 5.07 1.41 -13.67
CA VAL A 181 5.09 0.96 -15.07
C VAL A 181 5.26 2.09 -16.09
N ASN A 182 4.59 3.24 -15.92
CA ASN A 182 4.73 4.40 -16.81
C ASN A 182 6.13 5.05 -16.78
N LEU A 183 6.92 4.86 -15.71
CA LEU A 183 8.29 5.37 -15.63
C LEU A 183 9.33 4.32 -16.02
N ALA A 184 9.23 3.14 -15.42
CA ALA A 184 10.23 2.07 -15.54
C ALA A 184 9.95 1.09 -16.69
N GLY A 185 8.76 1.19 -17.31
CA GLY A 185 8.30 0.31 -18.39
C GLY A 185 7.65 -0.98 -17.90
N GLU A 186 6.99 -1.68 -18.82
CA GLU A 186 6.52 -3.04 -18.57
C GLU A 186 7.68 -4.03 -18.40
N MET A 187 7.38 -5.19 -17.83
CA MET A 187 8.37 -6.20 -17.51
C MET A 187 7.87 -7.57 -17.93
N ASP A 188 8.50 -8.13 -18.97
CA ASP A 188 8.08 -9.41 -19.57
C ASP A 188 8.94 -10.59 -19.09
N SER A 189 10.15 -10.31 -18.58
CA SER A 189 11.10 -11.30 -18.07
C SER A 189 12.02 -10.68 -17.00
N GLY A 190 12.63 -11.49 -16.13
CA GLY A 190 13.56 -11.00 -15.11
C GLY A 190 12.89 -10.22 -13.96
N TRP A 191 11.56 -10.30 -13.87
CA TRP A 191 10.77 -9.61 -12.84
C TRP A 191 10.96 -10.19 -11.45
N ASP A 192 11.29 -11.46 -11.40
CA ASP A 192 11.69 -12.24 -10.25
C ASP A 192 12.94 -11.66 -9.57
N ARG A 193 13.99 -11.42 -10.34
CA ARG A 193 15.21 -10.78 -9.85
C ARG A 193 14.96 -9.32 -9.44
N ALA A 194 14.18 -8.59 -10.24
CA ALA A 194 13.81 -7.22 -9.91
C ALA A 194 12.99 -7.12 -8.62
N ALA A 195 12.12 -8.10 -8.34
CA ALA A 195 11.38 -8.20 -7.08
C ALA A 195 12.32 -8.32 -5.88
N ILE A 196 13.37 -9.14 -6.00
CA ILE A 196 14.37 -9.34 -4.94
C ILE A 196 15.20 -8.08 -4.72
N GLU A 197 15.67 -7.44 -5.80
CA GLU A 197 16.42 -6.19 -5.72
C GLU A 197 15.56 -5.07 -5.10
N ALA A 198 14.29 -4.98 -5.50
CA ALA A 198 13.33 -4.04 -4.93
C ALA A 198 13.09 -4.32 -3.44
N LEU A 199 12.85 -5.57 -3.06
CA LEU A 199 12.71 -6.01 -1.66
C LEU A 199 13.94 -5.65 -0.81
N LEU A 200 15.15 -5.92 -1.31
CA LEU A 200 16.43 -5.59 -0.68
C LEU A 200 16.63 -4.09 -0.48
N SER A 201 16.09 -3.29 -1.40
CA SER A 201 16.18 -1.82 -1.36
C SER A 201 15.01 -1.17 -0.61
N SER A 202 13.96 -1.93 -0.33
CA SER A 202 12.74 -1.42 0.29
C SER A 202 12.99 -0.96 1.73
N THR A 203 12.21 0.02 2.16
CA THR A 203 12.24 0.54 3.54
C THR A 203 11.91 -0.53 4.59
N ILE A 204 11.19 -1.56 4.18
CA ILE A 204 10.83 -2.71 5.00
C ILE A 204 12.05 -3.65 5.14
N GLY A 205 12.99 -3.66 4.19
CA GLY A 205 14.04 -4.68 4.02
C GLY A 205 15.49 -4.21 4.20
N GLY A 206 15.83 -3.52 5.30
CA GLY A 206 17.23 -3.31 5.71
C GLY A 206 18.00 -4.62 5.99
N GLN A 207 18.90 -4.64 6.98
CA GLN A 207 19.72 -5.82 7.38
C GLN A 207 18.94 -7.14 7.62
N GLU A 208 17.60 -7.10 7.64
CA GLU A 208 16.71 -8.22 7.97
C GLU A 208 16.17 -9.00 6.75
N PHE A 209 16.49 -8.59 5.51
CA PHE A 209 16.02 -9.29 4.31
C PHE A 209 16.59 -10.71 4.19
N GLY A 210 17.84 -10.92 4.61
CA GLY A 210 18.43 -12.25 4.68
C GLY A 210 17.60 -13.17 5.57
N ASP A 211 17.30 -12.74 6.79
CA ASP A 211 16.48 -13.49 7.75
C ASP A 211 15.07 -13.81 7.21
N PHE A 212 14.50 -12.90 6.40
CA PHE A 212 13.20 -13.07 5.76
C PHE A 212 13.20 -14.17 4.70
N LEU A 213 14.22 -14.23 3.82
CA LEU A 213 14.33 -15.32 2.84
C LEU A 213 14.47 -16.70 3.49
N GLU A 214 15.25 -16.80 4.57
CA GLU A 214 15.36 -18.05 5.36
C GLU A 214 14.01 -18.47 5.96
N GLN A 215 13.18 -17.50 6.35
CA GLN A 215 11.85 -17.80 6.87
C GLN A 215 10.92 -18.34 5.77
N LEU A 216 11.01 -17.82 4.55
CA LEU A 216 10.23 -18.34 3.42
C LEU A 216 10.65 -19.75 3.02
N GLU A 217 11.95 -20.06 3.11
CA GLU A 217 12.49 -21.42 2.90
C GLU A 217 11.81 -22.44 3.80
N LYS A 218 11.69 -22.10 5.08
CA LYS A 218 11.15 -22.99 6.11
C LYS A 218 9.68 -23.34 5.90
N ILE A 219 8.92 -22.52 5.18
CA ILE A 219 7.49 -22.75 4.93
C ILE A 219 7.20 -23.24 3.50
N ASN A 220 8.22 -23.69 2.76
CA ASN A 220 8.12 -24.12 1.35
C ASN A 220 7.34 -23.12 0.47
N SER A 221 7.39 -21.84 0.83
CA SER A 221 6.66 -20.77 0.14
C SER A 221 7.63 -19.79 -0.52
N ILE A 222 8.87 -20.24 -0.77
CA ILE A 222 9.77 -19.49 -1.64
C ILE A 222 9.22 -19.61 -3.07
N PRO A 223 8.94 -18.50 -3.76
CA PRO A 223 8.76 -18.54 -5.21
C PRO A 223 9.99 -19.21 -5.85
N GLU A 224 9.81 -20.27 -6.64
CA GLU A 224 10.89 -21.20 -7.10
C GLU A 224 12.18 -20.50 -7.56
N PHE A 225 12.07 -19.30 -8.15
CA PHE A 225 13.18 -18.46 -8.60
C PHE A 225 14.07 -17.89 -7.48
N ALA A 226 13.55 -17.61 -6.29
CA ALA A 226 14.29 -16.97 -5.21
C ALA A 226 15.35 -17.91 -4.61
N ILE A 227 15.26 -19.21 -4.89
CA ILE A 227 16.23 -20.25 -4.53
C ILE A 227 17.56 -20.04 -5.27
N GLU A 228 17.54 -19.61 -6.54
CA GLU A 228 18.74 -19.47 -7.40
C GLU A 228 19.49 -18.15 -7.21
N SER A 229 18.78 -17.10 -6.80
CA SER A 229 19.29 -15.74 -6.59
C SER A 229 19.79 -15.47 -5.17
N LEU A 230 19.72 -16.46 -4.26
CA LEU A 230 20.34 -16.36 -2.94
C LEU A 230 21.85 -16.12 -3.12
N PRO A 231 22.45 -15.09 -2.48
CA PRO A 231 23.89 -14.88 -2.55
C PRO A 231 24.60 -16.17 -2.14
N LYS A 232 25.62 -16.60 -2.91
CA LYS A 232 26.48 -17.75 -2.51
C LYS A 232 27.07 -17.59 -1.09
N ASN A 233 27.14 -16.35 -0.58
CA ASN A 233 27.52 -15.99 0.79
C ASN A 233 26.49 -16.33 1.88
N TYR A 234 25.26 -16.71 1.54
CA TYR A 234 24.27 -17.17 2.52
C TYR A 234 24.68 -18.51 3.16
N SER A 235 25.38 -19.36 2.39
CA SER A 235 26.04 -20.56 2.90
C SER A 235 27.19 -20.28 3.89
N ALA A 236 27.74 -19.06 3.89
CA ALA A 236 28.79 -18.65 4.82
C ALA A 236 28.24 -18.23 6.19
N LEU A 237 27.00 -17.73 6.27
CA LEU A 237 26.29 -17.52 7.54
C LEU A 237 25.92 -18.84 8.23
N LYS A 238 25.65 -19.89 7.43
CA LYS A 238 25.48 -21.27 7.92
C LYS A 238 26.76 -21.90 8.48
N LYS A 239 27.93 -21.26 8.29
CA LYS A 239 29.26 -21.83 8.57
C LYS A 239 29.97 -21.28 9.81
N ASN A 240 29.32 -20.42 10.62
CA ASN A 240 29.92 -19.89 11.84
C ASN A 240 29.24 -20.31 13.15
N THR A 241 28.33 -21.28 13.12
CA THR A 241 27.84 -21.93 14.35
C THR A 241 28.64 -23.20 14.60
N GLY A 242 29.61 -23.11 15.50
CA GLY A 242 30.20 -24.29 16.13
C GLY A 242 31.62 -24.59 15.66
N ASN A 243 32.58 -23.85 16.21
CA ASN A 243 33.84 -24.48 16.57
C ASN A 243 34.38 -23.82 17.84
N CYS A 244 33.92 -24.30 18.99
CA CYS A 244 34.65 -24.13 20.24
C CYS A 244 34.73 -25.52 20.89
N ALA A 245 35.84 -26.20 20.65
CA ALA A 245 36.12 -27.57 21.07
C ALA A 245 36.42 -27.68 22.57
N THR A 246 35.73 -26.91 23.41
CA THR A 246 35.88 -26.96 24.87
C THR A 246 35.10 -28.17 25.40
N PRO A 247 35.76 -29.14 26.06
CA PRO A 247 35.09 -30.30 26.64
C PRO A 247 34.04 -29.90 27.69
N THR A 248 32.94 -30.65 27.73
CA THR A 248 31.78 -30.42 28.60
C THR A 248 32.15 -30.28 30.09
N SER A 249 33.15 -31.04 30.55
CA SER A 249 33.65 -31.04 31.93
C SER A 249 34.36 -29.75 32.34
N GLU A 250 34.99 -29.03 31.39
CA GLU A 250 35.64 -27.74 31.66
C GLU A 250 34.61 -26.60 31.79
N LEU A 251 33.51 -26.68 31.04
CA LEU A 251 32.41 -25.71 31.10
C LEU A 251 31.65 -25.78 32.45
N GLU A 252 31.48 -26.99 33.00
CA GLU A 252 30.89 -27.18 34.34
C GLU A 252 31.77 -26.61 35.45
N TYR A 253 33.10 -26.63 35.30
CA TYR A 253 34.02 -26.03 36.26
C TYR A 253 33.98 -24.50 36.22
N LEU A 254 33.96 -23.91 35.02
CA LEU A 254 33.85 -22.46 34.82
C LEU A 254 32.52 -21.89 35.33
N ALA A 255 31.45 -22.69 35.35
CA ALA A 255 30.14 -22.28 35.87
C ALA A 255 30.15 -21.93 37.37
N LYS A 256 31.20 -22.31 38.11
CA LYS A 256 31.36 -21.98 39.54
C LYS A 256 31.85 -20.54 39.77
N ASP A 257 32.35 -19.88 38.74
CA ASP A 257 32.75 -18.47 38.80
C ASP A 257 31.53 -17.57 38.58
N ASN A 258 31.27 -16.67 39.52
CA ASN A 258 30.14 -15.72 39.48
C ASN A 258 30.42 -14.47 38.62
N ASN A 259 31.50 -14.46 37.84
CA ASN A 259 31.80 -13.39 36.91
C ASN A 259 30.80 -13.36 35.72
N LEU A 260 30.18 -12.20 35.48
CA LEU A 260 29.24 -11.99 34.37
C LEU A 260 29.82 -12.35 32.99
N TRP A 261 31.11 -12.08 32.75
CA TRP A 261 31.77 -12.43 31.48
C TRP A 261 31.88 -13.95 31.30
N THR A 262 32.19 -14.68 32.36
CA THR A 262 32.21 -16.15 32.36
C THR A 262 30.82 -16.71 32.11
N GLN A 263 29.80 -16.13 32.75
CA GLN A 263 28.40 -16.50 32.53
C GLN A 263 27.94 -16.23 31.08
N LEU A 264 28.32 -15.09 30.50
CA LEU A 264 28.02 -14.76 29.10
C LEU A 264 28.75 -15.68 28.12
N PHE A 265 29.99 -16.05 28.41
CA PHE A 265 30.75 -17.01 27.62
C PHE A 265 30.06 -18.38 27.61
N LEU A 266 29.68 -18.88 28.79
CA LEU A 266 28.95 -20.15 28.93
C LEU A 266 27.59 -20.09 28.22
N ALA A 267 26.83 -19.02 28.41
CA ALA A 267 25.53 -18.87 27.77
C ALA A 267 25.63 -18.81 26.23
N ASN A 268 26.70 -18.27 25.65
CA ASN A 268 26.87 -18.23 24.19
C ASN A 268 27.49 -19.51 23.59
N ASN A 269 28.07 -20.38 24.41
CA ASN A 269 28.72 -21.59 23.92
C ASN A 269 27.67 -22.67 23.60
N PRO A 270 27.56 -23.13 22.33
CA PRO A 270 26.56 -24.12 21.94
C PRO A 270 26.78 -25.48 22.60
N ASN A 271 27.97 -25.77 23.17
CA ASN A 271 28.25 -27.02 23.87
C ASN A 271 27.95 -26.96 25.38
N THR A 272 27.44 -25.84 25.89
CA THR A 272 27.12 -25.71 27.32
C THR A 272 25.98 -26.65 27.73
N PRO A 273 26.15 -27.44 28.80
CA PRO A 273 25.10 -28.33 29.30
C PRO A 273 23.81 -27.60 29.65
N THR A 274 22.68 -28.28 29.43
CA THR A 274 21.33 -27.78 29.74
C THR A 274 21.17 -27.42 31.22
N SER A 275 21.79 -28.17 32.13
CA SER A 275 21.81 -27.91 33.57
C SER A 275 22.48 -26.58 33.91
N VAL A 276 23.65 -26.31 33.30
CA VAL A 276 24.37 -25.03 33.46
C VAL A 276 23.54 -23.87 32.91
N LEU A 277 22.90 -24.03 31.75
CA LEU A 277 22.02 -23.01 31.16
C LEU A 277 20.81 -22.71 32.07
N GLN A 278 20.24 -23.73 32.73
CA GLN A 278 19.16 -23.54 33.72
C GLN A 278 19.63 -22.76 34.94
N ASP A 279 20.84 -23.03 35.43
CA ASP A 279 21.40 -22.29 36.57
C ASP A 279 21.70 -20.84 36.21
N LEU A 280 22.25 -20.58 35.03
CA LEU A 280 22.49 -19.23 34.51
C LEU A 280 21.20 -18.43 34.35
N ALA A 281 20.08 -19.07 33.98
CA ALA A 281 18.78 -18.43 33.81
C ALA A 281 18.19 -17.82 35.10
N LYS A 282 18.76 -18.13 36.28
CA LYS A 282 18.40 -17.49 37.55
C LYS A 282 18.88 -16.03 37.61
N ASN A 283 19.87 -15.66 36.79
CA ASN A 283 20.35 -14.29 36.65
C ASN A 283 19.63 -13.60 35.48
N ASN A 284 18.78 -12.61 35.81
CA ASN A 284 17.95 -11.89 34.84
C ASN A 284 18.68 -10.74 34.12
N HIS A 285 20.02 -10.75 34.09
CA HIS A 285 20.79 -9.74 33.38
C HIS A 285 20.49 -9.81 31.87
N VAL A 286 20.10 -8.69 31.25
CA VAL A 286 19.59 -8.66 29.85
C VAL A 286 20.53 -9.34 28.86
N TRP A 287 21.84 -9.06 28.90
CA TRP A 287 22.80 -9.71 28.00
C TRP A 287 22.90 -11.24 28.19
N LEU A 288 22.70 -11.71 29.42
CA LEU A 288 22.70 -13.14 29.72
C LEU A 288 21.42 -13.78 29.21
N CYS A 289 20.27 -13.16 29.45
CA CYS A 289 18.98 -13.57 28.87
C CYS A 289 19.04 -13.65 27.34
N GLN A 290 19.65 -12.66 26.67
CA GLN A 290 19.83 -12.69 25.21
C GLN A 290 20.73 -13.84 24.75
N SER A 291 21.83 -14.08 25.45
CA SER A 291 22.78 -15.15 25.16
C SER A 291 22.13 -16.53 25.33
N LEU A 292 21.41 -16.73 26.44
CA LEU A 292 20.61 -17.93 26.71
C LEU A 292 19.55 -18.12 25.62
N ALA A 293 18.76 -17.10 25.29
CA ALA A 293 17.77 -17.21 24.22
C ALA A 293 18.39 -17.58 22.86
N ASN A 294 19.61 -17.16 22.57
CA ASN A 294 20.31 -17.44 21.32
C ASN A 294 20.97 -18.84 21.29
N ASN A 295 21.23 -19.45 22.44
CA ASN A 295 21.92 -20.74 22.51
C ASN A 295 21.00 -21.88 22.06
N PRO A 296 21.39 -22.68 21.04
CA PRO A 296 20.55 -23.74 20.51
C PRO A 296 20.20 -24.80 21.56
N ASN A 297 21.01 -24.98 22.61
CA ASN A 297 20.75 -25.98 23.65
C ASN A 297 19.98 -25.45 24.87
N THR A 298 19.45 -24.23 24.81
CA THR A 298 18.66 -23.68 25.91
C THR A 298 17.38 -24.47 26.15
N PRO A 299 17.13 -24.94 27.39
CA PRO A 299 15.97 -25.77 27.68
C PRO A 299 14.63 -25.03 27.50
N ALA A 300 13.60 -25.79 27.12
CA ALA A 300 12.24 -25.29 26.89
C ALA A 300 11.68 -24.45 28.05
N GLY A 301 11.90 -24.85 29.30
CA GLY A 301 11.45 -24.09 30.48
C GLY A 301 12.09 -22.70 30.59
N VAL A 302 13.38 -22.59 30.24
CA VAL A 302 14.11 -21.31 30.20
C VAL A 302 13.57 -20.47 29.04
N LEU A 303 13.40 -21.05 27.85
CA LEU A 303 12.80 -20.35 26.71
C LEU A 303 11.38 -19.83 27.03
N GLN A 304 10.60 -20.55 27.83
CA GLN A 304 9.26 -20.13 28.25
C GLN A 304 9.28 -18.91 29.17
N GLN A 305 10.27 -18.83 30.06
CA GLN A 305 10.51 -17.64 30.87
C GLN A 305 10.93 -16.47 29.98
N LEU A 306 11.92 -16.69 29.10
CA LEU A 306 12.47 -15.66 28.22
C LEU A 306 11.49 -15.16 27.16
N ALA A 307 10.50 -15.97 26.77
CA ALA A 307 9.42 -15.57 25.87
C ALA A 307 8.54 -14.44 26.45
N LYS A 308 8.58 -14.22 27.76
CA LYS A 308 7.85 -13.16 28.47
C LYS A 308 8.75 -12.00 28.89
N ASP A 309 10.01 -11.99 28.45
CA ASP A 309 10.98 -10.96 28.82
C ASP A 309 10.55 -9.57 28.30
N ASN A 310 10.82 -8.52 29.07
CA ASN A 310 10.46 -7.14 28.69
C ASN A 310 11.25 -6.67 27.46
N TYR A 311 12.47 -7.16 27.27
CA TYR A 311 13.35 -6.75 26.19
C TYR A 311 13.02 -7.50 24.90
N ARG A 312 12.66 -6.75 23.85
CA ARG A 312 12.28 -7.32 22.54
C ARG A 312 13.34 -8.27 21.96
N GLY A 313 14.63 -7.95 22.15
CA GLY A 313 15.73 -8.73 21.59
C GLY A 313 15.85 -10.13 22.21
N VAL A 314 15.46 -10.29 23.49
CA VAL A 314 15.40 -11.61 24.13
C VAL A 314 14.28 -12.43 23.50
N ARG A 315 13.06 -11.87 23.43
CA ARG A 315 11.90 -12.56 22.83
C ARG A 315 12.11 -12.91 21.36
N GLN A 316 12.80 -12.05 20.62
CA GLN A 316 13.19 -12.30 19.23
C GLN A 316 14.16 -13.49 19.13
N ASN A 317 15.17 -13.56 19.99
CA ASN A 317 16.09 -14.71 20.04
C ASN A 317 15.35 -16.00 20.41
N VAL A 318 14.37 -15.94 21.33
CA VAL A 318 13.50 -17.10 21.63
C VAL A 318 12.73 -17.52 20.37
N ALA A 319 12.12 -16.59 19.62
CA ALA A 319 11.42 -16.94 18.38
C ALA A 319 12.36 -17.55 17.31
N LYS A 320 13.62 -17.11 17.26
CA LYS A 320 14.65 -17.63 16.34
C LYS A 320 15.19 -19.01 16.75
N ASN A 321 15.23 -19.31 18.04
CA ASN A 321 15.90 -20.48 18.57
C ASN A 321 15.30 -21.79 18.00
N PRO A 322 16.14 -22.69 17.47
CA PRO A 322 15.68 -23.92 16.81
C PRO A 322 14.93 -24.87 17.74
N ASN A 323 15.18 -24.82 19.05
CA ASN A 323 14.58 -25.67 20.07
C ASN A 323 13.40 -25.02 20.80
N THR A 324 12.91 -23.87 20.33
CA THR A 324 11.69 -23.26 20.88
C THR A 324 10.46 -24.13 20.58
N PRO A 325 9.77 -24.65 21.61
CA PRO A 325 8.59 -25.48 21.44
C PRO A 325 7.40 -24.73 20.83
N GLU A 326 6.52 -25.50 20.19
CA GLU A 326 5.33 -24.98 19.48
C GLU A 326 4.42 -24.11 20.35
N ASN A 327 4.15 -24.51 21.59
CA ASN A 327 3.31 -23.74 22.50
C ASN A 327 3.91 -22.36 22.85
N ILE A 328 5.24 -22.23 22.84
CA ILE A 328 5.93 -20.95 23.00
C ILE A 328 5.83 -20.14 21.71
N LEU A 329 6.01 -20.76 20.54
CA LEU A 329 5.81 -20.08 19.26
C LEU A 329 4.37 -19.52 19.15
N LYS A 330 3.35 -20.30 19.54
CA LYS A 330 1.94 -19.85 19.61
C LYS A 330 1.76 -18.61 20.48
N LEU A 331 2.42 -18.55 21.63
CA LEU A 331 2.41 -17.37 22.51
C LEU A 331 2.97 -16.14 21.79
N LEU A 332 4.06 -16.31 21.03
CA LEU A 332 4.76 -15.23 20.33
C LEU A 332 4.06 -14.76 19.04
N LEU A 333 3.03 -15.47 18.55
CA LEU A 333 2.24 -15.04 17.38
C LEU A 333 1.51 -13.70 17.62
N SER A 334 1.17 -13.40 18.87
CA SER A 334 0.54 -12.13 19.27
C SER A 334 1.52 -11.17 19.97
N ASP A 335 2.83 -11.36 19.81
CA ASP A 335 3.82 -10.43 20.38
C ASP A 335 3.58 -9.00 19.87
N SER A 336 3.84 -7.99 20.69
CA SER A 336 3.71 -6.58 20.27
C SER A 336 4.71 -6.19 19.19
N SER A 337 5.87 -6.85 19.15
CA SER A 337 6.94 -6.58 18.19
C SER A 337 6.75 -7.37 16.89
N GLU A 338 6.77 -6.65 15.76
CA GLU A 338 6.68 -7.26 14.42
C GLU A 338 7.82 -8.25 14.16
N SER A 339 9.05 -7.92 14.54
CA SER A 339 10.19 -8.80 14.32
C SER A 339 10.06 -10.11 15.09
N VAL A 340 9.49 -10.10 16.30
CA VAL A 340 9.21 -11.32 17.08
C VAL A 340 8.14 -12.16 16.40
N ARG A 341 7.01 -11.54 16.01
CA ARG A 341 5.92 -12.22 15.30
C ARG A 341 6.41 -12.86 14.01
N ARG A 342 7.27 -12.18 13.25
CA ARG A 342 7.82 -12.67 11.98
C ARG A 342 8.53 -14.02 12.14
N PHE A 343 9.44 -14.13 13.11
CA PHE A 343 10.14 -15.39 13.37
C PHE A 343 9.21 -16.45 13.95
N ALA A 344 8.31 -16.06 14.85
CA ALA A 344 7.35 -16.98 15.46
C ALA A 344 6.42 -17.60 14.41
N ILE A 345 5.85 -16.80 13.51
CA ILE A 345 4.96 -17.25 12.42
C ILE A 345 5.72 -18.20 11.49
N ALA A 346 6.89 -17.80 11.00
CA ALA A 346 7.68 -18.61 10.09
C ALA A 346 8.03 -19.97 10.69
N ARG A 347 8.55 -19.98 11.93
CA ARG A 347 8.89 -21.20 12.64
C ARG A 347 7.66 -22.05 12.96
N TYR A 348 6.55 -21.42 13.33
CA TYR A 348 5.33 -22.15 13.65
C TYR A 348 4.79 -22.87 12.42
N LEU A 349 4.66 -22.18 11.28
CA LEU A 349 4.17 -22.74 10.02
C LEU A 349 5.11 -23.81 9.45
N ALA A 350 6.42 -23.66 9.63
CA ALA A 350 7.40 -24.65 9.20
C ALA A 350 7.21 -26.02 9.87
N HIS A 351 6.71 -26.05 11.11
CA HIS A 351 6.41 -27.28 11.86
C HIS A 351 4.94 -27.67 11.83
N ASN A 352 4.06 -26.80 11.31
CA ASN A 352 2.61 -26.97 11.30
C ASN A 352 2.05 -26.47 9.96
N ALA A 353 2.07 -27.32 8.93
CA ALA A 353 1.62 -26.96 7.58
C ALA A 353 0.17 -26.43 7.57
N ASP A 354 -0.75 -27.11 8.28
CA ASP A 354 -2.15 -26.69 8.42
C ASP A 354 -2.35 -25.59 9.50
N GLY A 355 -1.25 -25.10 10.08
CA GLY A 355 -1.23 -24.17 11.20
C GLY A 355 -1.69 -22.75 10.85
N LEU A 356 -1.89 -22.44 9.56
CA LEU A 356 -2.21 -21.09 9.11
C LEU A 356 -3.45 -20.50 9.78
N PHE A 357 -4.50 -21.29 9.97
CA PHE A 357 -5.72 -20.81 10.65
C PHE A 357 -5.43 -20.39 12.10
N THR A 358 -4.50 -21.07 12.78
CA THR A 358 -4.05 -20.68 14.11
C THR A 358 -3.33 -19.33 14.04
N VAL A 359 -2.42 -19.15 13.08
CA VAL A 359 -1.73 -17.87 12.88
C VAL A 359 -2.73 -16.73 12.66
N LEU A 360 -3.72 -16.93 11.78
CA LEU A 360 -4.74 -15.91 11.48
C LEU A 360 -5.61 -15.55 12.69
N LYS A 361 -5.80 -16.47 13.63
CA LYS A 361 -6.51 -16.20 14.90
C LYS A 361 -5.72 -15.24 15.80
N TYR A 362 -4.40 -15.37 15.84
CA TYR A 362 -3.51 -14.58 16.70
C TYR A 362 -2.97 -13.31 16.02
N TYR A 363 -3.00 -13.28 14.69
CA TYR A 363 -2.58 -12.17 13.84
C TYR A 363 -3.67 -11.85 12.80
N PRO A 364 -4.70 -11.07 13.19
CA PRO A 364 -5.81 -10.77 12.30
C PRO A 364 -5.38 -9.81 11.19
N ILE A 365 -5.44 -10.31 9.95
CA ILE A 365 -4.99 -9.60 8.75
C ILE A 365 -5.91 -8.42 8.37
N GLU A 366 -7.09 -8.28 8.95
CA GLU A 366 -7.97 -7.14 8.63
C GLU A 366 -7.51 -5.84 9.31
N TYR A 367 -6.75 -5.95 10.40
CA TYR A 367 -6.38 -4.81 11.25
C TYR A 367 -4.87 -4.59 11.36
N SER A 368 -4.06 -5.47 10.77
CA SER A 368 -2.61 -5.34 10.84
C SER A 368 -2.08 -4.40 9.76
N THR A 369 -1.16 -3.52 10.16
CA THR A 369 -0.41 -2.69 9.22
C THR A 369 0.46 -3.56 8.32
N PRO A 370 0.76 -3.12 7.09
CA PRO A 370 1.68 -3.80 6.20
C PRO A 370 3.04 -4.11 6.85
N CYS A 371 3.45 -5.37 6.84
CA CYS A 371 4.73 -5.83 7.39
C CYS A 371 5.14 -7.21 6.84
N PHE A 372 6.35 -7.68 7.18
CA PHE A 372 6.84 -8.97 6.72
C PHE A 372 6.03 -10.16 7.23
N SER A 373 5.62 -10.14 8.50
CA SER A 373 4.72 -11.16 9.07
C SER A 373 3.48 -11.36 8.21
N ARG A 374 2.91 -10.26 7.72
CA ARG A 374 1.75 -10.26 6.83
C ARG A 374 2.10 -10.81 5.44
N LEU A 375 3.27 -10.45 4.92
CA LEU A 375 3.77 -10.96 3.64
C LEU A 375 3.93 -12.49 3.65
N ILE A 376 4.50 -13.05 4.73
CA ILE A 376 4.63 -14.51 4.93
C ILE A 376 3.25 -15.18 4.86
N VAL A 377 2.29 -14.64 5.60
CA VAL A 377 0.93 -15.16 5.68
C VAL A 377 0.22 -15.06 4.32
N LEU A 378 0.34 -13.94 3.61
CA LEU A 378 -0.27 -13.73 2.29
C LEU A 378 0.33 -14.64 1.21
N MET A 379 1.59 -15.06 1.34
CA MET A 379 2.22 -15.97 0.38
C MET A 379 1.96 -17.45 0.70
N HIS A 380 1.39 -17.77 1.87
CA HIS A 380 1.14 -19.16 2.24
C HIS A 380 0.16 -19.84 1.27
N PRO A 381 0.47 -21.04 0.73
CA PRO A 381 -0.36 -21.73 -0.26
C PRO A 381 -1.78 -22.02 0.19
N GLU A 382 -2.00 -22.20 1.49
CA GLU A 382 -3.32 -22.45 2.08
C GLU A 382 -4.07 -21.19 2.49
N PHE A 383 -3.56 -20.01 2.15
CA PHE A 383 -4.20 -18.76 2.59
C PHE A 383 -5.62 -18.64 2.02
N PRO A 384 -6.64 -18.35 2.85
CA PRO A 384 -8.03 -18.44 2.44
C PRO A 384 -8.35 -17.55 1.23
N SER A 385 -8.81 -18.15 0.14
CA SER A 385 -9.13 -17.44 -1.12
C SER A 385 -10.08 -16.26 -0.93
N LYS A 386 -11.07 -16.38 -0.03
CA LYS A 386 -12.01 -15.30 0.32
C LYS A 386 -11.32 -14.09 0.95
N LEU A 387 -10.24 -14.30 1.70
CA LEU A 387 -9.47 -13.20 2.30
C LEU A 387 -8.54 -12.55 1.27
N VAL A 388 -7.87 -13.36 0.42
CA VAL A 388 -7.00 -12.85 -0.66
C VAL A 388 -7.73 -11.84 -1.54
N GLN A 389 -8.97 -12.16 -1.90
CA GLN A 389 -9.80 -11.32 -2.77
C GLN A 389 -10.15 -9.96 -2.16
N LYS A 390 -10.14 -9.84 -0.84
CA LYS A 390 -10.49 -8.61 -0.11
C LYS A 390 -9.29 -7.72 0.23
N CYS A 391 -8.07 -8.20 0.05
CA CYS A 391 -6.88 -7.44 0.43
C CYS A 391 -6.55 -6.37 -0.62
N ASP A 392 -7.05 -5.15 -0.42
CA ASP A 392 -6.60 -3.95 -1.13
C ASP A 392 -5.51 -3.25 -0.31
N SER A 393 -4.32 -3.09 -0.89
CA SER A 393 -3.15 -2.54 -0.20
C SER A 393 -2.46 -1.49 -1.05
N LEU A 394 -2.09 -0.36 -0.44
CA LEU A 394 -1.23 0.64 -1.08
C LEU A 394 0.22 0.18 -1.14
N VAL A 395 0.62 -0.81 -0.34
CA VAL A 395 1.98 -1.34 -0.34
C VAL A 395 2.12 -2.41 -1.40
N TRP A 396 2.93 -2.13 -2.42
CA TRP A 396 3.12 -3.01 -3.57
C TRP A 396 3.55 -4.43 -3.20
N LEU A 397 4.32 -4.61 -2.11
CA LEU A 397 4.77 -5.92 -1.63
C LEU A 397 3.62 -6.87 -1.29
N GLU A 398 2.54 -6.34 -0.71
CA GLU A 398 1.37 -7.16 -0.40
C GLU A 398 0.63 -7.55 -1.67
N ARG A 399 0.47 -6.59 -2.58
CA ARG A 399 -0.15 -6.86 -3.88
C ARG A 399 0.68 -7.86 -4.69
N TYR A 400 2.00 -7.81 -4.55
CA TYR A 400 2.92 -8.79 -5.11
C TYR A 400 2.72 -10.18 -4.49
N ALA A 401 2.63 -10.31 -3.17
CA ALA A 401 2.32 -11.59 -2.53
C ALA A 401 0.95 -12.15 -2.94
N ILE A 402 -0.07 -11.28 -3.04
CA ILE A 402 -1.38 -11.65 -3.56
C ILE A 402 -1.26 -12.09 -5.03
N ALA A 403 -0.48 -11.39 -5.85
CA ALA A 403 -0.27 -11.77 -7.25
C ALA A 403 0.43 -13.14 -7.37
N GLN A 404 1.30 -13.50 -6.43
CA GLN A 404 1.98 -14.81 -6.37
C GLN A 404 1.12 -15.94 -5.79
N ASN A 405 0.16 -15.63 -4.92
CA ASN A 405 -0.57 -16.66 -4.19
C ASN A 405 -1.38 -17.58 -5.14
N SER A 406 -1.25 -18.90 -4.95
CA SER A 406 -1.94 -19.90 -5.78
C SER A 406 -3.46 -19.90 -5.62
N ASN A 407 -4.01 -19.38 -4.51
CA ASN A 407 -5.44 -19.24 -4.26
C ASN A 407 -6.04 -17.94 -4.80
N THR A 408 -5.23 -17.05 -5.41
CA THR A 408 -5.73 -15.81 -6.00
C THR A 408 -6.65 -16.12 -7.18
N SER A 409 -7.82 -15.47 -7.20
CA SER A 409 -8.83 -15.67 -8.24
C SER A 409 -8.39 -15.08 -9.59
N LEU A 410 -8.91 -15.64 -10.69
CA LEU A 410 -8.63 -15.12 -12.03
C LEU A 410 -9.04 -13.65 -12.18
N ASP A 411 -10.16 -13.24 -11.57
CA ASP A 411 -10.63 -11.85 -11.65
C ASP A 411 -9.72 -10.90 -10.88
N ARG A 412 -9.21 -11.32 -9.71
CA ARG A 412 -8.24 -10.53 -8.94
C ARG A 412 -6.91 -10.43 -9.68
N LEU A 413 -6.45 -11.51 -10.30
CA LEU A 413 -5.24 -11.45 -11.11
C LEU A 413 -5.40 -10.55 -12.34
N LYS A 414 -6.54 -10.62 -13.06
CA LYS A 414 -6.84 -9.71 -14.18
C LYS A 414 -6.84 -8.24 -13.74
N PHE A 415 -7.30 -7.95 -12.52
CA PHE A 415 -7.17 -6.62 -11.94
C PHE A 415 -5.70 -6.24 -11.73
N LEU A 416 -4.90 -7.10 -11.10
CA LEU A 416 -3.47 -6.86 -10.81
C LEU A 416 -2.57 -6.80 -12.06
N VAL A 417 -2.99 -7.34 -13.20
CA VAL A 417 -2.30 -7.11 -14.49
C VAL A 417 -2.28 -5.62 -14.87
N ASN A 418 -3.19 -4.82 -14.31
CA ASN A 418 -3.28 -3.38 -14.55
C ASN A 418 -2.73 -2.53 -13.38
N ASP A 419 -1.97 -3.13 -12.45
CA ASP A 419 -1.40 -2.45 -11.29
C ASP A 419 -0.50 -1.24 -11.66
N SER A 420 -0.23 -0.31 -10.77
CA SER A 420 0.77 0.75 -11.03
C SER A 420 2.19 0.17 -11.07
N ASN A 421 2.45 -0.84 -10.24
CA ASN A 421 3.75 -1.43 -10.02
C ASN A 421 4.06 -2.53 -11.04
N ARG A 422 5.17 -2.39 -11.77
CA ARG A 422 5.55 -3.31 -12.85
C ARG A 422 5.84 -4.74 -12.36
N ILE A 423 6.34 -4.91 -11.14
CA ILE A 423 6.66 -6.22 -10.57
C ILE A 423 5.37 -6.96 -10.21
N VAL A 424 4.41 -6.24 -9.61
CA VAL A 424 3.08 -6.79 -9.30
C VAL A 424 2.38 -7.26 -10.59
N ARG A 425 2.43 -6.45 -11.65
CA ARG A 425 1.88 -6.83 -12.96
C ARG A 425 2.50 -8.10 -13.50
N ALA A 426 3.83 -8.17 -13.51
CA ALA A 426 4.56 -9.31 -14.06
C ALA A 426 4.26 -10.60 -13.28
N ALA A 427 4.24 -10.54 -11.95
CA ALA A 427 3.83 -11.65 -11.10
C ALA A 427 2.38 -12.10 -11.38
N ALA A 428 1.46 -11.15 -11.55
CA ALA A 428 0.06 -11.46 -11.86
C ALA A 428 -0.10 -12.11 -13.25
N LYS A 429 0.64 -11.63 -14.26
CA LYS A 429 0.68 -12.22 -15.60
C LYS A 429 1.21 -13.65 -15.57
N ASP A 430 2.30 -13.89 -14.84
CA ASP A 430 2.88 -15.23 -14.71
C ASP A 430 1.91 -16.18 -13.98
N ASN A 431 1.32 -15.79 -12.85
CA ASN A 431 0.35 -16.64 -12.15
C ASN A 431 -0.89 -16.95 -13.02
N LEU A 432 -1.40 -15.97 -13.78
CA LEU A 432 -2.45 -16.22 -14.78
C LEU A 432 -2.02 -17.26 -15.82
N TYR A 433 -0.80 -17.15 -16.32
CA TYR A 433 -0.23 -18.07 -17.29
C TYR A 433 -0.08 -19.49 -16.71
N GLN A 434 0.43 -19.63 -15.48
CA GLN A 434 0.52 -20.91 -14.80
C GLN A 434 -0.85 -21.54 -14.58
N LYS A 435 -1.85 -20.76 -14.15
CA LYS A 435 -3.24 -21.23 -14.01
C LYS A 435 -3.87 -21.65 -15.34
N ALA A 436 -3.53 -20.96 -16.43
CA ALA A 436 -4.00 -21.32 -17.77
C ALA A 436 -3.36 -22.62 -18.28
N LYS A 437 -2.07 -22.84 -17.97
CA LYS A 437 -1.36 -24.10 -18.26
C LYS A 437 -1.80 -25.27 -17.37
N GLY A 438 -2.21 -24.99 -16.13
CA GLY A 438 -2.50 -25.96 -15.07
C GLY A 438 -3.98 -26.30 -14.85
N ARG A 439 -4.77 -26.50 -15.91
CA ARG A 439 -5.96 -27.38 -15.85
C ARG A 439 -5.59 -28.76 -16.42
N ARG A 440 -4.90 -29.56 -15.62
CA ARG A 440 -4.88 -31.03 -15.69
C ARG A 440 -4.88 -31.59 -14.29
#